data_AF-A0A170ZSK5-F1
#
_entry.id   AF-A0A170ZSK5-F1
#
_cell.length_a   1.000
_cell.length_b   1.000
_cell.length_c   1.000
_cell.angle_alpha   90.00
_cell.angle_beta   90.00
_cell.angle_gamma   90.00
#
_symmetry.space_group_name_H-M   'P 1'
#
loop_
_entity.id
_entity.type
_entity.pdbx_description
1 polymer ?
#
loop_
_entity_poly.entity_id
_entity_poly.type
_entity_poly.pdbx_seq_one_letter_code
_entity_poly.pdbx_strand_id
1 'polypeptide(L)'
;MPINQLVQFCNDSITKNGKCLNCEHTCKNNCNICLQECHYGSSRGYDCDNMIYCYTCSYIYKYASEIGHLFSAFNFNRFDQFKILNLGCGSCADLFGIDRYLMQKATSRPISYVGVDNNVRWQNTQNKIQEIFPQYNIEYIYSDVFDFIETIKGNEKLDYNFVILQYILNEFNLNCSDRINEFIEKFTANVIDKLPDKSIIITNDINHYDIRSISANIYKHSMNNNITSQFLYRFPNQPPHPYGGENHKYDTLIFDIPQVIKSRFDIKTPCSSAQSIIFKTRSK
;
A
#
# COMPACT_ATOMS: atom_id res chain seq x y z
N MET A 1 16.73 -8.69 8.72
CA MET A 1 15.75 -7.59 8.68
C MET A 1 14.35 -8.18 8.56
N PRO A 2 13.31 -7.59 9.18
CA PRO A 2 11.92 -8.07 9.10
C PRO A 2 11.46 -8.38 7.67
N ILE A 3 11.66 -7.46 6.72
CA ILE A 3 11.26 -7.65 5.31
C ILE A 3 11.90 -8.88 4.66
N ASN A 4 13.16 -9.20 4.99
CA ASN A 4 13.84 -10.38 4.44
C ASN A 4 13.29 -11.68 5.03
N GLN A 5 12.73 -11.65 6.25
CA GLN A 5 12.06 -12.83 6.82
C GLN A 5 10.78 -13.16 6.06
N LEU A 6 9.98 -12.14 5.70
CA LEU A 6 8.78 -12.32 4.88
C LEU A 6 9.14 -12.85 3.50
N VAL A 7 10.12 -12.22 2.85
CA VAL A 7 10.56 -12.64 1.52
C VAL A 7 11.14 -14.06 1.54
N GLN A 8 11.88 -14.43 2.58
CA GLN A 8 12.38 -15.81 2.72
C GLN A 8 11.23 -16.81 2.86
N PHE A 9 10.24 -16.50 3.71
CA PHE A 9 9.03 -17.31 3.84
C PHE A 9 8.35 -17.50 2.48
N CYS A 10 8.04 -16.41 1.76
CA CYS A 10 7.41 -16.50 0.45
C CYS A 10 8.26 -17.29 -0.56
N ASN A 11 9.58 -17.10 -0.56
CA ASN A 11 10.51 -17.83 -1.41
C ASN A 11 10.47 -19.35 -1.17
N ASP A 12 10.40 -19.75 0.11
CA ASP A 12 10.41 -21.16 0.53
C ASP A 12 9.03 -21.81 0.34
N SER A 13 7.95 -21.04 0.48
CA SER A 13 6.57 -21.49 0.25
C SER A 13 6.25 -21.74 -1.23
N ILE A 14 7.05 -21.22 -2.16
CA ILE A 14 6.90 -21.52 -3.59
C ILE A 14 7.41 -22.94 -3.84
N THR A 15 6.46 -23.87 -4.01
CA THR A 15 6.68 -25.32 -3.98
C THR A 15 7.66 -25.87 -5.03
N LYS A 16 8.00 -25.13 -6.10
CA LYS A 16 9.07 -25.44 -7.09
C LYS A 16 9.53 -24.16 -7.78
N ASN A 17 10.80 -24.09 -8.25
CA ASN A 17 11.47 -23.01 -9.02
C ASN A 17 10.58 -22.12 -9.93
N GLY A 18 9.64 -21.33 -9.37
CA GLY A 18 8.70 -20.50 -10.12
C GLY A 18 7.66 -21.22 -10.99
N LYS A 19 7.53 -22.57 -10.92
CA LYS A 19 6.62 -23.37 -11.78
C LYS A 19 5.34 -23.78 -11.04
N CYS A 20 4.18 -23.29 -11.48
CA CYS A 20 2.88 -23.74 -10.98
C CYS A 20 2.41 -25.01 -11.73
N LEU A 21 2.82 -26.20 -11.27
CA LEU A 21 2.32 -27.46 -11.86
C LEU A 21 0.83 -27.71 -11.55
N ASN A 22 0.35 -27.23 -10.40
CA ASN A 22 -1.05 -27.31 -9.97
C ASN A 22 -1.63 -25.90 -9.85
N CYS A 23 -1.46 -25.08 -10.89
CA CYS A 23 -2.30 -23.91 -11.00
C CYS A 23 -3.68 -24.40 -11.45
N GLU A 24 -4.75 -23.98 -10.77
CA GLU A 24 -6.12 -24.26 -11.20
C GLU A 24 -6.45 -23.60 -12.57
N HIS A 25 -5.52 -22.79 -13.11
CA HIS A 25 -5.59 -22.09 -14.38
C HIS A 25 -4.42 -22.46 -15.31
N THR A 26 -4.57 -22.21 -16.62
CA THR A 26 -3.51 -22.37 -17.62
C THR A 26 -2.35 -21.42 -17.34
N CYS A 27 -1.35 -21.82 -16.55
CA CYS A 27 -0.14 -21.03 -16.30
C CYS A 27 1.05 -21.60 -17.10
N LYS A 28 1.86 -20.73 -17.71
CA LYS A 28 3.05 -21.10 -18.51
C LYS A 28 4.23 -21.61 -17.66
N ASN A 29 3.96 -22.11 -16.45
CA ASN A 29 4.96 -22.52 -15.46
C ASN A 29 5.97 -21.40 -15.08
N ASN A 30 5.57 -20.14 -15.10
CA ASN A 30 6.40 -19.03 -14.62
C ASN A 30 5.54 -17.98 -13.94
N CYS A 31 5.67 -17.86 -12.62
CA CYS A 31 4.88 -16.92 -11.82
C CYS A 31 5.10 -15.45 -12.22
N ASN A 32 6.30 -15.08 -12.68
CA ASN A 32 6.55 -13.69 -13.14
C ASN A 32 5.78 -13.38 -14.42
N ILE A 33 5.62 -14.37 -15.32
CA ILE A 33 4.79 -14.20 -16.54
C ILE A 33 3.32 -14.15 -16.16
N CYS A 34 2.86 -15.05 -15.28
CA CYS A 34 1.48 -15.07 -14.82
C CYS A 34 1.14 -13.75 -14.07
N LEU A 35 2.07 -13.14 -13.33
CA LEU A 35 1.93 -11.80 -12.74
C LEU A 35 1.83 -10.68 -13.79
N GLN A 36 2.66 -10.71 -14.83
CA GLN A 36 2.57 -9.71 -15.91
C GLN A 36 1.23 -9.77 -16.65
N GLU A 37 0.65 -10.96 -16.83
CA GLU A 37 -0.67 -11.13 -17.45
C GLU A 37 -1.79 -10.50 -16.60
N CYS A 38 -1.70 -10.54 -15.26
CA CYS A 38 -2.61 -9.82 -14.36
C CYS A 38 -2.49 -8.29 -14.51
N HIS A 39 -1.28 -7.78 -14.74
CA HIS A 39 -1.03 -6.34 -14.82
C HIS A 39 -1.31 -5.73 -16.19
N TYR A 40 -1.25 -6.52 -17.29
CA TYR A 40 -1.22 -5.97 -18.65
C TYR A 40 -2.06 -6.72 -19.71
N GLY A 41 -2.72 -7.83 -19.40
CA GLY A 41 -3.28 -8.68 -20.49
C GLY A 41 -4.53 -9.50 -20.20
N SER A 42 -5.04 -9.59 -18.97
CA SER A 42 -6.20 -10.42 -18.65
C SER A 42 -6.99 -9.90 -17.46
N SER A 43 -8.28 -10.24 -17.37
CA SER A 43 -9.14 -10.02 -16.20
C SER A 43 -8.81 -10.95 -15.02
N ARG A 44 -7.61 -11.52 -15.00
CA ARG A 44 -7.19 -12.50 -14.01
C ARG A 44 -6.71 -11.77 -12.76
N GLY A 45 -7.39 -11.99 -11.64
CA GLY A 45 -6.97 -11.50 -10.32
C GLY A 45 -5.84 -12.32 -9.71
N TYR A 46 -5.43 -11.99 -8.49
CA TYR A 46 -4.40 -12.73 -7.75
C TYR A 46 -4.93 -14.08 -7.21
N ASP A 47 -5.19 -15.03 -8.11
CA ASP A 47 -5.96 -16.26 -7.84
C ASP A 47 -5.15 -17.46 -7.34
N CYS A 48 -3.83 -17.31 -7.09
CA CYS A 48 -2.96 -18.41 -6.69
C CYS A 48 -1.92 -17.98 -5.64
N ASP A 49 -1.72 -18.80 -4.61
CA ASP A 49 -0.78 -18.52 -3.52
C ASP A 49 0.68 -18.37 -4.01
N ASN A 50 1.12 -19.17 -4.99
CA ASN A 50 2.46 -19.00 -5.58
C ASN A 50 2.61 -17.62 -6.25
N MET A 51 1.54 -17.07 -6.80
CA MET A 51 1.54 -15.75 -7.41
C MET A 51 1.61 -14.66 -6.35
N ILE A 52 0.89 -14.81 -5.24
CA ILE A 52 0.98 -13.96 -4.05
C ILE A 52 2.41 -13.94 -3.48
N TYR A 53 3.04 -15.10 -3.34
CA TYR A 53 4.43 -15.20 -2.88
C TYR A 53 5.41 -14.59 -3.88
N CYS A 54 5.24 -14.86 -5.17
CA CYS A 54 6.08 -14.27 -6.22
C CYS A 54 5.93 -12.74 -6.26
N TYR A 55 4.71 -12.22 -6.12
CA TYR A 55 4.44 -10.79 -6.04
C TYR A 55 5.17 -10.18 -4.85
N THR A 56 5.04 -10.81 -3.68
CA THR A 56 5.69 -10.33 -2.45
C THR A 56 7.20 -10.26 -2.64
N CYS A 57 7.84 -11.32 -3.16
CA CYS A 57 9.29 -11.33 -3.43
C CYS A 57 9.72 -10.25 -4.44
N SER A 58 8.93 -10.00 -5.49
CA SER A 58 9.27 -9.06 -6.56
C SER A 58 9.02 -7.59 -6.20
N TYR A 59 7.96 -7.28 -5.45
CA TYR A 59 7.46 -5.91 -5.27
C TYR A 59 7.68 -5.32 -3.87
N ILE A 60 7.74 -6.13 -2.81
CA ILE A 60 7.71 -5.62 -1.42
C ILE A 60 8.82 -4.60 -1.14
N TYR A 61 10.04 -4.84 -1.63
CA TYR A 61 11.18 -3.94 -1.40
C TYR A 61 10.94 -2.55 -2.00
N LYS A 62 10.35 -2.47 -3.20
CA LYS A 62 10.03 -1.20 -3.85
C LYS A 62 8.98 -0.44 -3.05
N TYR A 63 7.85 -1.09 -2.82
CA TYR A 63 6.69 -0.45 -2.21
C TYR A 63 6.95 -0.03 -0.76
N ALA A 64 7.70 -0.85 0.00
CA ALA A 64 8.14 -0.48 1.33
C ALA A 64 9.15 0.68 1.30
N SER A 65 10.05 0.71 0.31
CA SER A 65 11.00 1.81 0.15
C SER A 65 10.30 3.12 -0.20
N GLU A 66 9.27 3.08 -1.04
CA GLU A 66 8.51 4.28 -1.41
C GLU A 66 7.85 4.94 -0.20
N ILE A 67 7.22 4.13 0.67
CA ILE A 67 6.67 4.60 1.95
C ILE A 67 7.78 5.06 2.90
N GLY A 68 8.89 4.33 3.00
CA GLY A 68 10.00 4.72 3.88
C GLY A 68 10.66 6.04 3.47
N HIS A 69 10.78 6.33 2.17
CA HIS A 69 11.24 7.63 1.66
C HIS A 69 10.27 8.75 2.06
N LEU A 70 8.96 8.52 1.93
CA LEU A 70 7.94 9.48 2.35
C LEU A 70 8.05 9.80 3.84
N PHE A 71 8.10 8.76 4.69
CA PHE A 71 8.22 8.95 6.13
C PHE A 71 9.54 9.60 6.53
N SER A 72 10.61 9.42 5.76
CA SER A 72 11.88 10.10 5.99
C SER A 72 11.88 11.57 5.56
N ALA A 73 11.13 11.90 4.51
CA ALA A 73 10.97 13.28 4.01
C ALA A 73 10.11 14.14 4.93
N PHE A 74 9.16 13.54 5.65
CA PHE A 74 8.26 14.22 6.57
C PHE A 74 8.58 13.98 8.04
N ASN A 75 8.35 15.00 8.86
CA ASN A 75 8.49 14.86 10.30
C ASN A 75 7.16 14.42 10.94
N PHE A 76 6.99 13.11 11.13
CA PHE A 76 5.87 12.54 11.86
C PHE A 76 6.13 12.41 13.38
N ASN A 77 7.05 13.21 13.95
CA ASN A 77 7.43 13.09 15.37
C ASN A 77 6.34 13.43 16.38
N ARG A 78 5.30 14.13 15.97
CA ARG A 78 4.20 14.53 16.85
C ARG A 78 3.25 13.40 17.26
N PHE A 79 3.36 12.23 16.61
CA PHE A 79 2.51 11.09 16.91
C PHE A 79 3.26 10.15 17.82
N ASP A 80 2.73 9.92 19.02
CA ASP A 80 3.31 8.98 20.00
C ASP A 80 3.04 7.52 19.62
N GLN A 81 2.00 7.28 18.82
CA GLN A 81 1.60 5.99 18.27
C GLN A 81 1.14 6.15 16.82
N PHE A 82 1.37 5.14 15.98
CA PHE A 82 0.78 5.05 14.65
C PHE A 82 -0.46 4.15 14.72
N LYS A 83 -1.63 4.69 14.43
CA LYS A 83 -2.90 3.98 14.27
C LYS A 83 -3.29 4.05 12.80
N ILE A 84 -2.99 2.98 12.08
CA ILE A 84 -3.00 2.92 10.61
C ILE A 84 -4.20 2.10 10.16
N LEU A 85 -4.98 2.67 9.24
CA LEU A 85 -5.92 1.94 8.39
C LEU A 85 -5.34 1.88 6.97
N ASN A 86 -5.07 0.68 6.45
CA ASN A 86 -4.65 0.49 5.07
C ASN A 86 -5.77 -0.18 4.26
N LEU A 87 -6.19 0.43 3.15
CA LEU A 87 -7.17 -0.14 2.23
C LEU A 87 -6.46 -0.67 0.99
N GLY A 88 -6.61 -1.98 0.73
CA GLY A 88 -5.81 -2.71 -0.26
C GLY A 88 -4.47 -3.17 0.30
N CYS A 89 -4.47 -3.74 1.51
CA CYS A 89 -3.24 -3.92 2.28
C CYS A 89 -2.29 -4.99 1.72
N GLY A 90 -2.77 -6.01 0.99
CA GLY A 90 -1.96 -7.08 0.42
C GLY A 90 -0.84 -7.59 1.34
N SER A 91 0.41 -7.41 0.92
CA SER A 91 1.63 -7.80 1.67
C SER A 91 2.13 -6.76 2.70
N CYS A 92 1.34 -5.72 2.98
CA CYS A 92 1.60 -4.65 3.97
C CYS A 92 2.97 -3.97 3.78
N ALA A 93 3.33 -3.63 2.54
CA ALA A 93 4.61 -3.01 2.22
C ALA A 93 4.86 -1.72 3.01
N ASP A 94 3.82 -0.93 3.21
CA ASP A 94 3.83 0.28 4.02
C ASP A 94 4.24 0.02 5.48
N LEU A 95 3.77 -1.06 6.11
CA LEU A 95 4.17 -1.43 7.47
C LEU A 95 5.70 -1.64 7.56
N PHE A 96 6.31 -2.33 6.60
CA PHE A 96 7.76 -2.50 6.55
C PHE A 96 8.51 -1.18 6.30
N GLY A 97 7.95 -0.29 5.48
CA GLY A 97 8.50 1.06 5.26
C GLY A 97 8.48 1.93 6.52
N ILE A 98 7.38 1.88 7.26
CA ILE A 98 7.19 2.62 8.52
C ILE A 98 8.08 2.06 9.62
N ASP A 99 8.13 0.73 9.77
CA ASP A 99 9.04 0.05 10.71
C ASP A 99 10.50 0.44 10.46
N ARG A 100 10.93 0.42 9.18
CA ARG A 100 12.28 0.85 8.78
C ARG A 100 12.56 2.31 9.15
N TYR A 101 11.60 3.20 8.97
CA TYR A 101 11.71 4.60 9.38
C TYR A 101 11.91 4.73 10.90
N LEU A 102 11.12 4.03 11.72
CA LEU A 102 11.24 4.07 13.18
C LEU A 102 12.60 3.55 13.64
N MET A 103 13.06 2.43 13.06
CA MET A 103 14.41 1.90 13.32
C MET A 103 15.51 2.93 12.99
N GLN A 104 15.42 3.61 11.84
CA GLN A 104 16.40 4.62 11.43
C GLN A 104 16.40 5.87 12.32
N LYS A 105 15.25 6.21 12.91
CA LYS A 105 15.15 7.32 13.88
C LYS A 105 15.54 6.91 15.30
N ALA A 106 15.84 5.64 15.55
CA ALA A 106 16.09 5.08 16.88
C ALA A 106 14.96 5.41 17.87
N THR A 107 13.71 5.38 17.40
CA THR A 107 12.52 5.59 18.23
C THR A 107 11.68 4.32 18.24
N SER A 108 11.16 3.95 19.42
CA SER A 108 10.11 2.94 19.54
C SER A 108 8.78 3.66 19.72
N ARG A 109 7.87 3.50 18.76
CA ARG A 109 6.49 3.95 18.90
C ARG A 109 5.57 2.78 18.57
N PRO A 110 4.52 2.53 19.36
CA PRO A 110 3.60 1.45 19.05
C PRO A 110 2.95 1.66 17.68
N ILE A 111 2.64 0.55 17.02
CA ILE A 111 1.83 0.53 15.80
C ILE A 111 0.58 -0.31 16.08
N SER A 112 -0.58 0.28 15.83
CA SER A 112 -1.85 -0.42 15.65
C SER A 112 -2.20 -0.34 14.17
N TYR A 113 -2.36 -1.47 13.52
CA TYR A 113 -2.50 -1.59 12.08
C TYR A 113 -3.73 -2.41 11.74
N VAL A 114 -4.64 -1.84 10.94
CA VAL A 114 -5.78 -2.55 10.37
C VAL A 114 -5.62 -2.55 8.87
N GLY A 115 -5.45 -3.74 8.29
CA GLY A 115 -5.36 -3.94 6.85
C GLY A 115 -6.66 -4.51 6.28
N VAL A 116 -7.23 -3.84 5.28
CA VAL A 116 -8.40 -4.32 4.54
C VAL A 116 -7.97 -4.79 3.16
N ASP A 117 -8.36 -6.00 2.78
CA ASP A 117 -8.13 -6.56 1.44
C ASP A 117 -9.19 -7.62 1.13
N ASN A 118 -9.70 -7.70 -0.09
CA ASN A 118 -10.75 -8.68 -0.40
C ASN A 118 -10.20 -10.08 -0.67
N ASN A 119 -8.90 -10.22 -0.91
CA ASN A 119 -8.31 -11.48 -1.29
C ASN A 119 -7.77 -12.26 -0.07
N VAL A 120 -8.57 -13.23 0.39
CA VAL A 120 -8.21 -14.13 1.49
C VAL A 120 -6.91 -14.92 1.27
N ARG A 121 -6.42 -15.06 0.03
CA ARG A 121 -5.15 -15.74 -0.25
C ARG A 121 -3.93 -15.02 0.31
N TRP A 122 -4.06 -13.73 0.67
CA TRP A 122 -3.01 -13.03 1.42
C TRP A 122 -2.79 -13.59 2.83
N GLN A 123 -3.74 -14.35 3.38
CA GLN A 123 -3.73 -14.77 4.79
C GLN A 123 -2.44 -15.44 5.22
N ASN A 124 -1.86 -16.34 4.42
CA ASN A 124 -0.59 -16.99 4.81
C ASN A 124 0.57 -15.99 4.91
N THR A 125 0.67 -15.05 3.96
CA THR A 125 1.65 -13.97 3.97
C THR A 125 1.41 -13.02 5.16
N GLN A 126 0.15 -12.68 5.42
CA GLN A 126 -0.29 -11.77 6.49
C GLN A 126 -0.09 -12.36 7.89
N ASN A 127 -0.40 -13.64 8.09
CA ASN A 127 -0.08 -14.36 9.34
C ASN A 127 1.43 -14.34 9.59
N LYS A 128 2.25 -14.51 8.54
CA LYS A 128 3.71 -14.41 8.70
C LYS A 128 4.16 -13.01 9.11
N ILE A 129 3.49 -11.96 8.63
CA ILE A 129 3.77 -10.58 9.03
C ILE A 129 3.47 -10.37 10.52
N GLN A 130 2.37 -10.93 11.05
CA GLN A 130 2.07 -10.91 12.48
C GLN A 130 3.16 -11.61 13.31
N GLU A 131 3.68 -12.76 12.86
CA GLU A 131 4.80 -13.44 13.52
C GLU A 131 6.10 -12.62 13.49
N ILE A 132 6.34 -11.86 12.41
CA ILE A 132 7.53 -11.01 12.26
C ILE A 132 7.45 -9.78 13.17
N PHE A 133 6.24 -9.29 13.43
CA PHE A 133 5.97 -8.10 14.23
C PHE A 133 5.10 -8.39 15.46
N PRO A 134 5.54 -9.26 16.40
CA PRO A 134 4.75 -9.62 17.57
C PRO A 134 4.52 -8.43 18.53
N GLN A 135 5.30 -7.36 18.38
CA GLN A 135 5.19 -6.14 19.18
C GLN A 135 4.11 -5.16 18.66
N TYR A 136 3.56 -5.37 17.46
CA TYR A 136 2.54 -4.50 16.87
C TYR A 136 1.15 -5.14 17.01
N ASN A 137 0.12 -4.31 17.19
CA ASN A 137 -1.26 -4.77 17.14
C ASN A 137 -1.72 -4.77 15.68
N ILE A 138 -1.80 -5.93 15.04
CA ILE A 138 -2.10 -6.06 13.60
C ILE A 138 -3.38 -6.88 13.42
N GLU A 139 -4.35 -6.32 12.73
CA GLU A 139 -5.62 -6.97 12.37
C GLU A 139 -5.83 -6.92 10.85
N TYR A 140 -6.43 -7.98 10.31
CA TYR A 140 -6.76 -8.09 8.90
C TYR A 140 -8.26 -8.31 8.71
N ILE A 141 -8.85 -7.54 7.83
CA ILE A 141 -10.28 -7.61 7.47
C ILE A 141 -10.36 -8.03 6.00
N TYR A 142 -10.96 -9.20 5.77
CA TYR A 142 -11.15 -9.74 4.42
C TYR A 142 -12.47 -9.26 3.82
N SER A 143 -12.46 -8.07 3.21
CA SER A 143 -13.64 -7.42 2.66
C SER A 143 -13.28 -6.57 1.44
N ASP A 144 -14.23 -6.44 0.50
CA ASP A 144 -14.14 -5.43 -0.55
C ASP A 144 -14.07 -4.03 0.06
N VAL A 145 -13.17 -3.19 -0.45
CA VAL A 145 -12.93 -1.86 0.14
C VAL A 145 -14.18 -0.99 0.07
N PHE A 146 -14.99 -1.11 -1.00
CA PHE A 146 -16.23 -0.36 -1.11
C PHE A 146 -17.23 -0.81 -0.05
N ASP A 147 -17.36 -2.13 0.15
CA ASP A 147 -18.25 -2.70 1.16
C ASP A 147 -17.80 -2.34 2.57
N PHE A 148 -16.50 -2.44 2.86
CA PHE A 148 -15.92 -2.06 4.14
C PHE A 148 -16.23 -0.60 4.48
N ILE A 149 -16.03 0.33 3.55
CA ILE A 149 -16.35 1.76 3.77
C ILE A 149 -17.84 1.96 4.04
N GLU A 150 -18.71 1.15 3.44
CA GLU A 150 -20.14 1.19 3.69
C GLU A 150 -20.53 0.67 5.08
N THR A 151 -19.69 -0.13 5.74
CA THR A 151 -19.91 -0.56 7.13
C THR A 151 -19.63 0.57 8.14
N ILE A 152 -18.77 1.53 7.79
CA ILE A 152 -18.40 2.69 8.63
C ILE A 152 -19.50 3.78 8.59
N LYS A 153 -20.77 3.42 8.41
CA LYS A 153 -21.88 4.39 8.39
C LYS A 153 -22.28 4.83 9.81
N GLY A 154 -23.00 5.94 9.90
CA GLY A 154 -23.46 6.50 11.18
C GLY A 154 -22.51 7.54 11.78
N ASN A 155 -22.66 7.84 13.08
CA ASN A 155 -21.98 8.97 13.72
C ASN A 155 -20.69 8.58 14.48
N GLU A 156 -20.25 7.34 14.37
CA GLU A 156 -19.06 6.86 15.07
C GLU A 156 -17.79 7.48 14.49
N LYS A 157 -16.98 8.06 15.37
CA LYS A 157 -15.65 8.56 14.99
C LYS A 157 -14.68 7.40 14.86
N LEU A 158 -13.81 7.48 13.86
CA LEU A 158 -12.70 6.56 13.70
C LEU A 158 -11.56 6.95 14.65
N ASP A 159 -10.73 5.97 15.04
CA ASP A 159 -9.54 6.18 15.87
C ASP A 159 -8.26 5.80 15.10
N TYR A 160 -8.13 6.33 13.88
CA TYR A 160 -6.94 6.21 13.04
C TYR A 160 -6.30 7.57 12.82
N ASN A 161 -4.99 7.67 12.95
CA ASN A 161 -4.25 8.89 12.62
C ASN A 161 -3.55 8.82 11.25
N PHE A 162 -3.47 7.63 10.65
CA PHE A 162 -3.06 7.41 9.27
C PHE A 162 -4.09 6.58 8.52
N VAL A 163 -4.43 7.00 7.30
CA VAL A 163 -5.12 6.16 6.31
C VAL A 163 -4.23 6.06 5.09
N ILE A 164 -3.95 4.84 4.62
CA ILE A 164 -3.02 4.59 3.51
C ILE A 164 -3.75 3.86 2.38
N LEU A 165 -3.61 4.39 1.17
CA LEU A 165 -4.05 3.80 -0.10
C LEU A 165 -2.78 3.45 -0.89
N GLN A 166 -2.29 2.23 -0.70
CA GLN A 166 -1.05 1.74 -1.32
C GLN A 166 -1.37 0.93 -2.58
N TYR A 167 -1.11 1.49 -3.76
CA TYR A 167 -1.32 0.85 -5.07
C TYR A 167 -2.76 0.37 -5.39
N ILE A 168 -3.74 0.72 -4.56
CA ILE A 168 -5.13 0.30 -4.72
C ILE A 168 -5.91 1.17 -5.72
N LEU A 169 -5.49 2.42 -5.95
CA LEU A 169 -6.20 3.31 -6.86
C LEU A 169 -6.04 2.88 -8.32
N ASN A 170 -4.86 2.36 -8.68
CA ASN A 170 -4.66 1.73 -9.98
C ASN A 170 -5.54 0.49 -10.17
N GLU A 171 -5.67 -0.34 -9.14
CA GLU A 171 -6.56 -1.51 -9.19
C GLU A 171 -8.03 -1.09 -9.39
N PHE A 172 -8.49 -0.04 -8.70
CA PHE A 172 -9.82 0.52 -8.93
C PHE A 172 -9.99 1.09 -10.34
N ASN A 173 -8.97 1.78 -10.87
CA ASN A 173 -9.03 2.32 -12.23
C ASN A 173 -9.09 1.23 -13.30
N LEU A 174 -8.41 0.11 -13.10
CA LEU A 174 -8.42 -0.99 -14.06
C LEU A 174 -9.71 -1.82 -13.98
N ASN A 175 -10.24 -2.05 -12.77
CA ASN A 175 -11.28 -3.05 -12.55
C ASN A 175 -12.63 -2.48 -12.09
N CYS A 176 -12.70 -1.22 -11.66
CA CYS A 176 -13.88 -0.59 -11.06
C CYS A 176 -14.01 0.90 -11.45
N SER A 177 -13.62 1.25 -12.69
CA SER A 177 -13.52 2.65 -13.12
C SER A 177 -14.85 3.41 -13.07
N ASP A 178 -15.97 2.71 -13.27
CA ASP A 178 -17.33 3.20 -13.17
C ASP A 178 -17.74 3.57 -11.72
N ARG A 179 -17.09 2.98 -10.72
CA ARG A 179 -17.38 3.18 -9.30
C ARG A 179 -16.44 4.17 -8.61
N ILE A 180 -15.45 4.74 -9.31
CA ILE A 180 -14.46 5.65 -8.72
C ILE A 180 -15.10 6.87 -8.04
N ASN A 181 -16.09 7.50 -8.68
CA ASN A 181 -16.73 8.68 -8.10
C ASN A 181 -17.50 8.32 -6.82
N GLU A 182 -18.24 7.21 -6.85
CA GLU A 182 -18.90 6.65 -5.67
C GLU A 182 -17.89 6.37 -4.55
N PHE A 183 -16.73 5.76 -4.88
CA PHE A 183 -15.65 5.55 -3.91
C PHE A 183 -15.18 6.86 -3.29
N ILE A 184 -14.89 7.89 -4.09
CA ILE A 184 -14.38 9.18 -3.59
C ILE A 184 -15.37 9.82 -2.62
N GLU A 185 -16.66 9.83 -2.96
CA GLU A 185 -17.72 10.38 -2.13
C GLU A 185 -17.83 9.63 -0.80
N LYS A 186 -17.95 8.29 -0.86
CA LYS A 186 -18.09 7.44 0.32
C LYS A 186 -16.84 7.41 1.18
N PHE A 187 -15.66 7.33 0.59
CA PHE A 187 -14.38 7.39 1.30
C PHE A 187 -14.23 8.71 2.04
N THR A 188 -14.63 9.82 1.43
CA THR A 188 -14.60 11.13 2.11
C THR A 188 -15.58 11.15 3.28
N ALA A 189 -16.86 10.84 3.04
CA ALA A 189 -17.92 10.96 4.04
C ALA A 189 -17.82 9.94 5.18
N ASN A 190 -17.46 8.69 4.87
CA ASN A 190 -17.44 7.61 5.86
C ASN A 190 -16.07 7.42 6.50
N VAL A 191 -14.97 7.84 5.85
CA VAL A 191 -13.62 7.71 6.41
C VAL A 191 -13.07 9.08 6.80
N ILE A 192 -12.75 9.93 5.82
CA ILE A 192 -11.98 11.17 6.07
C ILE A 192 -12.70 12.10 7.06
N ASP A 193 -13.99 12.31 6.90
CA ASP A 193 -14.79 13.20 7.75
C ASP A 193 -14.84 12.69 9.21
N LYS A 194 -14.74 11.37 9.40
CA LYS A 194 -14.83 10.70 10.71
C LYS A 194 -13.48 10.45 11.37
N LEU A 195 -12.38 10.66 10.66
CA LEU A 195 -11.04 10.63 11.26
C LEU A 195 -10.90 11.72 12.34
N PRO A 196 -10.06 11.52 13.36
CA PRO A 196 -9.68 12.57 14.28
C PRO A 196 -9.06 13.78 13.58
N ASP A 197 -9.06 14.92 14.27
CA ASP A 197 -8.29 16.07 13.86
C ASP A 197 -6.80 15.73 13.83
N LYS A 198 -6.05 16.35 12.91
CA LYS A 198 -4.62 16.11 12.66
C LYS A 198 -4.29 14.73 12.08
N SER A 199 -5.26 13.99 11.55
CA SER A 199 -5.02 12.75 10.80
C SER A 199 -4.41 13.01 9.42
N ILE A 200 -3.76 11.98 8.88
CA ILE A 200 -3.05 12.03 7.60
C ILE A 200 -3.58 10.93 6.69
N ILE A 201 -3.87 11.29 5.44
CA ILE A 201 -4.28 10.36 4.39
C ILE A 201 -3.16 10.33 3.36
N ILE A 202 -2.65 9.15 3.05
CA ILE A 202 -1.55 8.94 2.12
C ILE A 202 -2.06 8.10 0.95
N THR A 203 -1.86 8.59 -0.27
CA THR A 203 -1.91 7.74 -1.47
C THR A 203 -0.50 7.54 -1.96
N ASN A 204 -0.14 6.30 -2.31
CA ASN A 204 1.12 5.97 -2.96
C ASN A 204 0.81 4.97 -4.07
N ASP A 205 0.88 5.43 -5.31
CA ASP A 205 0.44 4.68 -6.47
C ASP A 205 1.25 5.07 -7.72
N ILE A 206 0.99 4.45 -8.87
CA ILE A 206 1.71 4.76 -10.11
C ILE A 206 1.60 6.26 -10.47
N ASN A 207 2.69 6.83 -10.99
CA ASN A 207 2.72 8.22 -11.48
C ASN A 207 2.01 8.34 -12.84
N HIS A 208 0.70 8.11 -12.85
CA HIS A 208 -0.16 8.13 -14.04
C HIS A 208 -1.30 9.16 -13.89
N TYR A 209 -1.74 9.74 -15.00
CA TYR A 209 -2.71 10.83 -15.00
C TYR A 209 -4.02 10.46 -14.31
N ASP A 210 -4.63 9.35 -14.71
CA ASP A 210 -5.92 8.91 -14.17
C ASP A 210 -5.84 8.67 -12.67
N ILE A 211 -4.76 8.04 -12.21
CA ILE A 211 -4.59 7.67 -10.80
C ILE A 211 -4.35 8.90 -9.93
N ARG A 212 -3.53 9.84 -10.42
CA ARG A 212 -3.30 11.11 -9.73
C ARG A 212 -4.53 12.00 -9.74
N SER A 213 -5.39 11.90 -10.76
CA SER A 213 -6.69 12.57 -10.80
C SER A 213 -7.63 12.09 -9.69
N ILE A 214 -7.69 10.77 -9.45
CA ILE A 214 -8.46 10.20 -8.33
C ILE A 214 -7.99 10.81 -7.01
N SER A 215 -6.67 10.81 -6.75
CA SER A 215 -6.13 11.37 -5.51
C SER A 215 -6.38 12.88 -5.36
N ALA A 216 -6.32 13.64 -6.46
CA ALA A 216 -6.67 15.06 -6.46
C ALA A 216 -8.17 15.28 -6.16
N ASN A 217 -9.04 14.40 -6.64
CA ASN A 217 -10.47 14.48 -6.36
C ASN A 217 -10.81 14.08 -4.92
N ILE A 218 -10.12 13.10 -4.34
CA ILE A 218 -10.21 12.82 -2.89
C ILE A 218 -9.87 14.08 -2.07
N TYR A 219 -8.78 14.77 -2.42
CA TYR A 219 -8.42 16.02 -1.75
C TYR A 219 -9.51 17.10 -1.90
N LYS A 220 -10.03 17.32 -3.11
CA LYS A 220 -11.11 18.29 -3.36
C LYS A 220 -12.35 17.99 -2.52
N HIS A 221 -12.81 16.74 -2.47
CA HIS A 221 -13.97 16.36 -1.67
C HIS A 221 -13.71 16.52 -0.17
N SER A 222 -12.49 16.19 0.30
CA SER A 222 -12.12 16.34 1.71
C SER A 222 -12.25 17.78 2.24
N MET A 223 -12.08 18.78 1.35
CA MET A 223 -12.21 20.20 1.70
C MET A 223 -13.65 20.63 1.94
N ASN A 224 -14.66 19.84 1.58
CA ASN A 224 -16.06 20.22 1.78
C ASN A 224 -16.38 20.37 3.28
N ASN A 225 -16.00 19.37 4.07
CA ASN A 225 -16.34 19.26 5.49
C ASN A 225 -15.14 19.44 6.44
N ASN A 226 -13.93 19.59 5.91
CA ASN A 226 -12.70 19.69 6.71
C ASN A 226 -11.80 20.84 6.25
N ILE A 227 -10.91 21.25 7.14
CA ILE A 227 -9.75 22.08 6.80
C ILE A 227 -8.60 21.13 6.46
N THR A 228 -8.29 21.00 5.18
CA THR A 228 -7.22 20.11 4.69
C THR A 228 -6.13 20.86 3.93
N SER A 229 -4.96 20.24 3.81
CA SER A 229 -3.88 20.67 2.93
C SER A 229 -3.31 19.45 2.22
N GLN A 230 -2.78 19.62 1.00
CA GLN A 230 -2.22 18.54 0.21
C GLN A 230 -0.76 18.82 -0.13
N PHE A 231 0.08 17.81 0.05
CA PHE A 231 1.46 17.79 -0.42
C PHE A 231 1.62 16.67 -1.44
N LEU A 232 2.30 16.96 -2.55
CA LEU A 232 2.49 16.02 -3.65
C LEU A 232 3.96 15.72 -3.81
N TYR A 233 4.31 14.43 -3.85
CA TYR A 233 5.66 13.95 -4.04
C TYR A 233 5.72 12.97 -5.20
N ARG A 234 6.89 12.85 -5.82
CA ARG A 234 7.18 11.87 -6.86
C ARG A 234 8.64 11.46 -6.79
N PHE A 235 8.96 10.27 -7.29
CA PHE A 235 10.35 9.87 -7.42
C PHE A 235 11.05 10.58 -8.59
N PRO A 236 12.36 10.84 -8.49
CA PRO A 236 13.14 11.42 -9.57
C PRO A 236 13.16 10.51 -10.81
N ASN A 237 13.67 11.04 -11.92
CA ASN A 237 13.76 10.33 -13.21
C ASN A 237 12.40 9.88 -13.80
N GLN A 238 11.29 10.29 -13.20
CA GLN A 238 9.96 10.18 -13.78
C GLN A 238 9.65 11.38 -14.67
N PRO A 239 8.89 11.19 -15.77
CA PRO A 239 8.43 12.30 -16.60
C PRO A 239 7.72 13.37 -15.76
N PRO A 240 7.87 14.67 -16.11
CA PRO A 240 7.06 15.73 -15.52
C PRO A 240 5.57 15.39 -15.65
N HIS A 241 4.80 15.73 -14.63
CA HIS A 241 3.38 15.39 -14.57
C HIS A 241 2.54 16.67 -14.35
N PRO A 242 1.35 16.80 -14.96
CA PRO A 242 0.49 18.00 -14.80
C PRO A 242 0.15 18.36 -13.35
N TYR A 243 -0.10 17.38 -12.49
CA TYR A 243 -0.29 17.59 -11.04
C TYR A 243 1.01 17.98 -10.28
N GLY A 244 2.16 18.08 -10.94
CA GLY A 244 3.43 18.47 -10.33
C GLY A 244 3.91 17.49 -9.26
N GLY A 245 4.46 18.02 -8.17
CA GLY A 245 4.99 17.28 -7.02
C GLY A 245 6.49 17.45 -6.83
N GLU A 246 6.90 17.59 -5.58
CA GLU A 246 8.29 17.65 -5.16
C GLU A 246 8.98 16.31 -5.43
N ASN A 247 10.25 16.36 -5.82
CA ASN A 247 11.02 15.14 -6.00
C ASN A 247 11.50 14.62 -4.65
N HIS A 248 11.35 13.32 -4.42
CA HIS A 248 12.17 12.63 -3.45
C HIS A 248 13.65 12.81 -3.79
N LYS A 249 14.49 12.82 -2.75
CA LYS A 249 15.93 12.99 -2.93
C LYS A 249 16.58 11.80 -3.67
N TYR A 250 16.05 10.60 -3.46
CA TYR A 250 16.56 9.34 -4.01
C TYR A 250 15.40 8.45 -4.46
N ASP A 251 15.63 7.60 -5.45
CA ASP A 251 14.72 6.56 -5.95
C ASP A 251 15.23 5.13 -5.68
N THR A 252 16.32 5.02 -4.92
CA THR A 252 16.94 3.74 -4.56
C THR A 252 16.14 3.02 -3.48
N LEU A 253 16.17 1.69 -3.51
CA LEU A 253 15.60 0.88 -2.43
C LEU A 253 16.34 1.13 -1.10
N ILE A 254 15.62 1.12 0.02
CA ILE A 254 16.17 1.38 1.36
C ILE A 254 16.51 0.10 2.15
N PHE A 255 16.44 -1.04 1.47
CA PHE A 255 16.60 -2.38 2.02
C PHE A 255 17.65 -3.17 1.23
N ASP A 256 18.48 -3.93 1.96
CA ASP A 256 19.39 -4.89 1.35
C ASP A 256 18.65 -6.17 0.94
N ILE A 257 18.72 -6.47 -0.35
CA ILE A 257 18.07 -7.66 -0.94
C ILE A 257 19.08 -8.81 -1.03
N PRO A 258 18.79 -10.00 -0.47
CA PRO A 258 19.66 -11.16 -0.59
C PRO A 258 19.90 -11.58 -2.04
N GLN A 259 21.11 -12.02 -2.38
CA GLN A 259 21.46 -12.39 -3.76
C GLN A 259 20.63 -13.53 -4.32
N VAL A 260 20.27 -14.52 -3.48
CA VAL A 260 19.37 -15.61 -3.88
C VAL A 260 18.02 -15.07 -4.37
N ILE A 261 17.48 -14.04 -3.73
CA ILE A 261 16.22 -13.40 -4.13
C ILE A 261 16.41 -12.64 -5.44
N LYS A 262 17.48 -11.84 -5.58
CA LYS A 262 17.79 -11.13 -6.84
C LYS A 262 17.95 -12.07 -8.04
N SER A 263 18.51 -13.26 -7.81
CA SER A 263 18.72 -14.25 -8.88
C SER A 263 17.44 -14.98 -9.30
N ARG A 264 16.42 -15.03 -8.43
CA ARG A 264 15.21 -15.84 -8.64
C ARG A 264 14.00 -15.00 -9.08
N PHE A 265 13.92 -13.75 -8.63
CA PHE A 265 12.75 -12.90 -8.83
C PHE A 265 13.09 -11.62 -9.59
N ASP A 266 12.12 -11.11 -10.34
CA ASP A 266 12.22 -9.81 -11.02
C ASP A 266 11.95 -8.69 -10.02
N ILE A 267 12.99 -8.29 -9.29
CA ILE A 267 12.89 -7.27 -8.24
C ILE A 267 12.60 -5.92 -8.87
N LYS A 268 11.47 -5.32 -8.46
CA LYS A 268 11.07 -4.02 -8.98
C LYS A 268 11.94 -2.91 -8.40
N THR A 269 12.49 -2.13 -9.31
CA THR A 269 13.36 -0.98 -9.03
C THR A 269 13.41 -0.11 -10.31
N PRO A 270 13.65 1.19 -10.21
CA PRO A 270 13.69 1.99 -8.98
C PRO A 270 12.30 2.23 -8.37
N CYS A 271 12.27 2.90 -7.22
CA CYS A 271 11.05 3.54 -6.70
C CYS A 271 10.53 4.53 -7.76
N SER A 272 9.23 4.52 -8.03
CA SER A 272 8.67 5.27 -9.17
C SER A 272 7.24 5.75 -8.98
N SER A 273 6.67 5.58 -7.80
CA SER A 273 5.33 6.05 -7.49
C SER A 273 5.20 7.59 -7.49
N ALA A 274 3.96 8.04 -7.50
CA ALA A 274 3.57 9.38 -7.06
C ALA A 274 2.80 9.25 -5.74
N GLN A 275 3.01 10.23 -4.87
CA GLN A 275 2.45 10.27 -3.53
C GLN A 275 1.65 11.53 -3.30
N SER A 276 0.49 11.40 -2.67
CA SER A 276 -0.27 12.53 -2.15
C SER A 276 -0.48 12.36 -0.66
N ILE A 277 -0.14 13.39 0.09
CA ILE A 277 -0.32 13.47 1.54
C ILE A 277 -1.37 14.53 1.80
N ILE A 278 -2.56 14.09 2.18
CA ILE A 278 -3.63 14.98 2.61
C ILE A 278 -3.59 15.06 4.13
N PHE A 279 -3.45 16.28 4.61
CA PHE A 279 -3.39 16.62 6.01
C PHE A 279 -4.73 17.15 6.48
N LYS A 280 -5.46 16.41 7.33
CA LYS A 280 -6.69 16.90 7.95
C LYS A 280 -6.33 17.68 9.20
N THR A 281 -6.46 19.00 9.20
CA THR A 281 -6.18 19.83 10.38
C THR A 281 -7.30 19.75 11.40
N ARG A 282 -8.54 20.01 10.97
CA ARG A 282 -9.76 19.85 11.77
C ARG A 282 -11.00 19.73 10.90
N SER A 283 -12.09 19.20 11.44
CA SER A 283 -13.43 19.36 10.86
C SER A 283 -13.88 20.83 10.85
N LYS A 284 -14.73 21.20 9.89
CA LYS A 284 -15.34 22.54 9.80
C LYS A 284 -16.47 22.72 10.79
#